data_AF-A0A5K1JRZ3-F1
#
_entry.id   AF-A0A5K1JRZ3-F1
#
_cell.length_a   1.000
_cell.length_b   1.000
_cell.length_c   1.000
_cell.angle_alpha   90.00
_cell.angle_beta   90.00
_cell.angle_gamma   90.00
#
_symmetry.space_group_name_H-M   'P 1'
#
loop_
_entity.id
_entity.type
_entity.pdbx_description
1 polymer ?
#
loop_
_entity_poly.entity_id
_entity_poly.type
_entity_poly.pdbx_seq_one_letter_code
_entity_poly.pdbx_strand_id
1 'polypeptide(L)'
;MWCLRRLHLPPPPDKASAYLALWRHVGYYMGVAPSILHRHFASTRAADKFVATAALNLFLEDLTTVLPPSPSSPKSLSSNSPSPSSSPNLPPARPPVPRPDPPDPPRSLPPRAAAHLRLPHYFAAWYPRSGWLAKRRAVLAEGMARSVRGHMGMRRSAFRPRTDFIPPQTRAQEDEKRGEGEVEGEGGELAPGVVEVEAVARDPARAQLLTRQWREVLAELVGVSVVVGVLVSVLAYWSAKCAMAITSEFLHQYLREPQA
;
A
#
# COMPACT_ATOMS: atom_id res chain seq x y z
N MET A 1 -10.76 1.54 5.92
CA MET A 1 -12.06 1.56 5.21
C MET A 1 -11.98 2.32 3.88
N TRP A 2 -11.62 3.61 3.90
CA TRP A 2 -11.47 4.44 2.70
C TRP A 2 -10.60 3.82 1.59
N CYS A 3 -9.40 3.31 1.94
CA CYS A 3 -8.52 2.65 0.97
C CYS A 3 -9.17 1.43 0.30
N LEU A 4 -9.92 0.62 1.06
CA LEU A 4 -10.62 -0.56 0.52
C LEU A 4 -11.67 -0.15 -0.52
N ARG A 5 -12.41 0.93 -0.28
CA ARG A 5 -13.36 1.48 -1.26
C ARG A 5 -12.64 2.00 -2.52
N ARG A 6 -11.50 2.68 -2.38
CA ARG A 6 -10.68 3.10 -3.54
C ARG A 6 -10.09 1.94 -4.33
N LEU A 7 -9.85 0.81 -3.67
CA LEU A 7 -9.47 -0.44 -4.31
C LEU A 7 -10.68 -1.21 -4.89
N HIS A 8 -11.88 -0.62 -4.89
CA HIS A 8 -13.14 -1.25 -5.29
C HIS A 8 -13.48 -2.53 -4.53
N LEU A 9 -13.01 -2.65 -3.28
CA LEU A 9 -13.31 -3.73 -2.35
C LEU A 9 -14.17 -3.21 -1.19
N PRO A 10 -15.42 -2.74 -1.43
CA PRO A 10 -16.26 -2.27 -0.35
C PRO A 10 -16.56 -3.45 0.58
N PRO A 11 -16.20 -3.37 1.88
CA PRO A 11 -16.55 -4.43 2.80
C PRO A 11 -18.08 -4.44 3.02
N PRO A 12 -18.66 -5.63 3.27
CA PRO A 12 -20.06 -5.75 3.66
C PRO A 12 -20.41 -4.80 4.82
N PRO A 13 -21.64 -4.26 4.88
CA PRO A 13 -22.03 -3.27 5.90
C PRO A 13 -21.83 -3.79 7.33
N ASP A 14 -22.04 -5.08 7.56
CA ASP A 14 -21.85 -5.72 8.88
C ASP A 14 -20.37 -5.77 9.28
N LYS A 15 -19.47 -6.07 8.34
CA LYS A 15 -18.02 -6.07 8.59
C LYS A 15 -17.48 -4.65 8.77
N ALA A 16 -18.05 -3.70 8.03
CA ALA A 16 -17.72 -2.30 8.12
C ALA A 16 -18.09 -1.70 9.48
N SER A 17 -19.27 -2.03 10.01
CA SER A 17 -19.71 -1.61 11.34
C SER A 17 -18.92 -2.31 12.45
N ALA A 18 -18.65 -3.62 12.32
CA ALA A 18 -17.79 -4.35 13.26
C ALA A 18 -16.37 -3.76 13.33
N TYR A 19 -15.78 -3.41 12.18
CA TYR A 19 -14.48 -2.73 12.13
C TYR A 19 -14.50 -1.38 12.86
N LEU A 20 -15.55 -0.57 12.66
CA LEU A 20 -15.69 0.69 13.40
C LEU A 20 -15.87 0.48 14.90
N ALA A 21 -16.68 -0.50 15.31
CA ALA A 21 -16.87 -0.84 16.71
C ALA A 21 -15.54 -1.23 17.37
N LEU A 22 -14.73 -2.05 16.69
CA LEU A 22 -13.38 -2.40 17.13
C LEU A 22 -12.50 -1.14 17.31
N TRP A 23 -12.47 -0.23 16.33
CA TRP A 23 -11.67 0.99 16.43
C TRP A 23 -12.15 1.96 17.51
N ARG A 24 -13.46 2.00 17.78
CA ARG A 24 -14.00 2.75 18.92
C ARG A 24 -13.52 2.16 20.24
N HIS A 25 -13.50 0.83 20.35
CA HIS A 25 -13.02 0.16 21.54
C HIS A 25 -11.51 0.38 21.75
N VAL A 26 -10.71 0.29 20.69
CA VAL A 26 -9.28 0.66 20.74
C VAL A 26 -9.11 2.12 21.14
N GLY A 27 -9.87 3.05 20.56
CA GLY A 27 -9.82 4.47 20.91
C GLY A 27 -10.15 4.73 22.39
N TYR A 28 -11.10 3.99 22.96
CA TYR A 28 -11.42 4.05 24.38
C TYR A 28 -10.22 3.66 25.25
N TYR A 29 -9.53 2.57 24.91
CA TYR A 29 -8.30 2.16 25.63
C TYR A 29 -7.14 3.13 25.45
N MET A 30 -7.09 3.86 24.34
CA MET A 30 -6.11 4.92 24.11
C MET A 30 -6.46 6.24 24.84
N GLY A 31 -7.54 6.27 25.65
CA GLY A 31 -7.96 7.45 26.40
C GLY A 31 -8.68 8.52 25.58
N VAL A 32 -9.12 8.20 24.36
CA VAL A 32 -9.90 9.14 23.54
C VAL A 32 -11.26 9.36 24.18
N ALA A 33 -11.68 10.62 24.34
CA ALA A 33 -12.96 10.98 24.93
C ALA A 33 -14.13 10.24 24.26
N PRO A 34 -15.01 9.56 25.03
CA PRO A 34 -16.11 8.79 24.46
C PRO A 34 -17.03 9.62 23.56
N SER A 35 -17.28 10.89 23.90
CA SER A 35 -18.11 11.80 23.10
C SER A 35 -17.59 11.96 21.66
N ILE A 36 -16.28 12.03 21.45
CA ILE A 36 -15.66 12.10 20.12
C ILE A 36 -15.89 10.79 19.37
N LEU A 37 -15.69 9.65 20.03
CA LEU A 37 -15.89 8.32 19.44
C LEU A 37 -17.35 8.08 19.05
N HIS A 38 -18.29 8.43 19.93
CA HIS A 38 -19.71 8.30 19.67
C HIS A 38 -20.18 9.23 18.56
N ARG A 39 -19.69 10.48 18.49
CA ARG A 39 -20.12 11.45 17.48
C ARG A 39 -19.51 11.18 16.10
N HIS A 40 -18.20 10.99 16.04
CA HIS A 40 -17.48 10.92 14.77
C HIS A 40 -17.32 9.50 14.23
N PHE A 41 -17.40 8.47 15.08
CA PHE A 41 -17.27 7.07 14.68
C PHE A 41 -18.59 6.29 14.79
N ALA A 42 -19.75 6.97 14.90
CA ALA A 42 -21.07 6.34 14.85
C ALA A 42 -21.35 5.60 13.53
N SER A 43 -20.85 6.13 12.40
CA SER A 43 -21.06 5.55 11.08
C SER A 43 -19.80 5.68 10.23
N THR A 44 -19.68 4.85 9.18
CA THR A 44 -18.53 4.88 8.27
C THR A 44 -18.41 6.23 7.56
N ARG A 45 -19.53 6.82 7.18
CA ARG A 45 -19.56 8.13 6.52
C ARG A 45 -19.12 9.25 7.46
N ALA A 46 -19.53 9.22 8.73
CA ALA A 46 -19.08 10.19 9.73
C ALA A 46 -17.58 10.05 10.00
N ALA A 47 -17.09 8.82 10.13
CA ALA A 47 -15.68 8.53 10.37
C ALA A 47 -14.80 8.98 9.18
N ASP A 48 -15.23 8.70 7.95
CA ASP A 48 -14.52 9.14 6.74
C ASP A 48 -14.45 10.67 6.65
N LYS A 49 -15.53 11.39 7.00
CA LYS A 49 -15.52 12.86 7.08
C LYS A 49 -14.54 13.36 8.14
N PHE A 50 -14.59 12.79 9.35
CA PHE A 50 -13.70 13.17 10.44
C PHE A 50 -12.23 12.97 10.06
N VAL A 51 -11.87 11.80 9.50
CA VAL A 51 -10.50 11.52 9.05
C VAL A 51 -10.07 12.46 7.93
N ALA A 52 -10.95 12.75 6.96
CA ALA A 52 -10.64 13.69 5.89
C ALA A 52 -10.38 15.10 6.43
N THR A 53 -11.24 15.61 7.32
CA THR A 53 -11.04 16.92 7.96
C THR A 53 -9.78 16.96 8.81
N ALA A 54 -9.51 15.92 9.62
CA ALA A 54 -8.31 15.83 10.44
C ALA A 54 -7.03 15.79 9.59
N ALA A 55 -7.02 14.99 8.52
CA ALA A 55 -5.90 14.93 7.58
C ALA A 55 -5.70 16.26 6.85
N LEU A 56 -6.78 16.92 6.40
CA LEU A 56 -6.67 18.24 5.80
C LEU A 56 -6.04 19.24 6.77
N ASN A 57 -6.50 19.32 8.02
CA ASN A 57 -5.90 20.25 8.99
C ASN A 57 -4.42 19.95 9.26
N LEU A 58 -4.08 18.67 9.49
CA LEU A 58 -2.70 18.27 9.80
C LEU A 58 -1.72 18.49 8.64
N PHE A 59 -2.18 18.35 7.40
CA PHE A 59 -1.31 18.44 6.22
C PHE A 59 -1.47 19.75 5.42
N LEU A 60 -2.51 20.57 5.65
CA LEU A 60 -2.61 21.91 5.04
C LEU A 60 -1.72 22.92 5.74
N GLU A 61 -1.57 22.84 7.07
CA GLU A 61 -0.78 23.83 7.81
C GLU A 61 0.66 23.89 7.25
N ASP A 62 1.27 22.73 7.00
CA ASP A 62 2.58 22.59 6.36
C ASP A 62 2.69 23.25 4.96
N LEU A 63 1.58 23.40 4.22
CA LEU A 63 1.58 24.05 2.91
C LEU A 63 1.45 25.58 3.01
N THR A 64 0.92 26.09 4.12
CA THR A 64 0.66 27.52 4.31
C THR A 64 1.76 28.22 5.10
N THR A 65 2.43 27.52 6.01
CA THR A 65 3.69 27.98 6.58
C THR A 65 4.81 27.78 5.56
N VAL A 66 4.93 28.74 4.64
CA VAL A 66 6.21 29.04 3.97
C VAL A 66 7.15 29.58 5.05
N LEU A 67 7.59 28.71 5.96
CA LEU A 67 8.68 29.06 6.86
C LEU A 67 9.93 29.23 5.98
N PRO A 68 10.72 30.30 6.15
CA PRO A 68 12.03 30.39 5.51
C PRO A 68 12.83 29.12 5.81
N PRO A 69 13.61 28.60 4.86
CA PRO A 69 14.27 27.30 4.98
C PRO A 69 15.12 27.27 6.25
N SER A 70 14.66 26.54 7.27
CA SER A 70 15.47 26.25 8.44
C SER A 70 16.62 25.34 7.99
N PRO A 71 17.88 25.75 8.15
CA PRO A 71 19.03 24.96 7.72
C PRO A 71 19.31 23.83 8.73
N SER A 72 18.46 22.80 8.76
CA SER A 72 18.77 21.56 9.49
C SER A 72 17.92 20.40 8.98
N SER A 73 18.54 19.65 8.08
CA SER A 73 18.07 18.42 7.42
C SER A 73 17.79 17.24 8.36
N PRO A 74 16.85 16.33 8.02
CA PRO A 74 16.93 14.94 8.44
C PRO A 74 17.55 14.09 7.31
N LYS A 75 18.83 13.74 7.48
CA LYS A 75 19.61 12.84 6.62
C LYS A 75 19.40 11.34 6.92
N SER A 76 18.44 10.97 7.78
CA SER A 76 18.47 9.65 8.45
C SER A 76 17.74 8.49 7.76
N LEU A 77 17.15 8.67 6.57
CA LEU A 77 16.38 7.59 5.92
C LEU A 77 16.98 7.01 4.63
N SER A 78 18.12 7.52 4.12
CA SER A 78 18.68 7.04 2.84
C SER A 78 19.87 6.06 2.95
N SER A 79 20.43 5.80 4.13
CA SER A 79 21.67 5.00 4.27
C SER A 79 21.50 3.48 4.24
N ASN A 80 20.28 2.94 4.16
CA ASN A 80 20.05 1.49 4.24
C ASN A 80 19.90 0.79 2.87
N SER A 81 20.71 1.18 1.88
CA SER A 81 20.87 0.39 0.65
C SER A 81 22.25 -0.29 0.68
N PRO A 82 22.34 -1.59 1.03
CA PRO A 82 23.58 -2.33 0.88
C PRO A 82 23.82 -2.55 -0.62
N SER A 83 24.60 -1.65 -1.24
CA SER A 83 25.09 -1.84 -2.60
C SER A 83 26.32 -2.77 -2.55
N PRO A 84 26.29 -3.96 -3.17
CA PRO A 84 27.45 -4.82 -3.24
C PRO A 84 28.29 -4.42 -4.45
N SER A 85 29.23 -3.48 -4.28
CA SER A 85 30.32 -3.33 -5.24
C SER A 85 31.60 -2.92 -4.51
N SER A 86 32.44 -3.91 -4.25
CA SER A 86 33.85 -3.72 -3.95
C SER A 86 34.54 -3.07 -5.15
N SER A 87 34.92 -1.80 -5.02
CA SER A 87 35.94 -1.19 -5.89
C SER A 87 36.86 -0.34 -5.03
N PRO A 88 38.20 -0.42 -5.20
CA PRO A 88 39.15 0.16 -4.26
C PRO A 88 39.39 1.66 -4.52
N ASN A 89 39.29 2.41 -3.42
CA ASN A 89 39.89 3.70 -3.07
C ASN A 89 40.63 4.50 -4.17
N LEU A 90 39.96 5.53 -4.69
CA LEU A 90 40.59 6.82 -5.01
C LEU A 90 39.80 7.92 -4.27
N PRO A 91 40.43 8.96 -3.70
CA PRO A 91 39.73 10.08 -3.11
C PRO A 91 39.33 11.07 -4.21
N PRO A 92 38.03 11.35 -4.45
CA PRO A 92 37.64 12.47 -5.29
C PRO A 92 37.47 13.71 -4.43
N ALA A 93 38.09 14.81 -4.85
CA ALA A 93 37.73 16.15 -4.42
C ALA A 93 36.20 16.31 -4.53
N ARG A 94 35.52 16.60 -3.42
CA ARG A 94 34.06 16.78 -3.38
C ARG A 94 33.69 17.98 -4.26
N PRO A 95 32.99 17.79 -5.40
CA PRO A 95 32.31 18.92 -6.03
C PRO A 95 31.24 19.46 -5.06
N PRO A 96 30.90 20.76 -5.16
CA PRO A 96 29.89 21.38 -4.31
C PRO A 96 28.59 20.56 -4.39
N VAL A 97 28.11 20.15 -3.22
CA VAL A 97 26.88 19.36 -3.06
C VAL A 97 25.75 20.10 -3.77
N PRO A 98 25.15 19.54 -4.85
CA PRO A 98 23.97 20.11 -5.45
C PRO A 98 22.91 20.28 -4.37
N ARG A 99 22.29 21.46 -4.31
CA ARG A 99 21.16 21.68 -3.40
C ARG A 99 20.18 20.52 -3.57
N PRO A 100 19.73 19.86 -2.49
CA PRO A 100 18.72 18.83 -2.61
C PRO A 100 17.48 19.48 -3.22
N ASP A 101 17.15 19.07 -4.44
CA ASP A 101 15.88 19.43 -5.05
C ASP A 101 14.76 19.04 -4.08
N PRO A 102 13.70 19.87 -3.96
CA PRO A 102 12.56 19.54 -3.12
C PRO A 102 12.09 18.12 -3.47
N PRO A 103 11.79 17.28 -2.46
CA PRO A 103 11.40 15.90 -2.69
C PRO A 103 10.26 15.88 -3.71
N ASP A 104 10.51 15.21 -4.85
CA ASP A 104 9.50 15.02 -5.88
C ASP A 104 8.17 14.65 -5.22
N PRO A 105 7.06 15.33 -5.56
CA PRO A 105 5.76 14.98 -5.00
C PRO A 105 5.55 13.48 -5.22
N PRO A 106 4.95 12.76 -4.25
CA PRO A 106 4.85 11.31 -4.29
C PRO A 106 4.27 10.89 -5.64
N ARG A 107 5.15 10.33 -6.50
CA ARG A 107 4.79 9.99 -7.88
C ARG A 107 3.56 9.11 -7.81
N SER A 108 2.45 9.62 -8.35
CA SER A 108 1.23 8.83 -8.51
C SER A 108 1.62 7.50 -9.13
N LEU A 109 1.26 6.39 -8.48
CA LEU A 109 1.52 5.06 -9.00
C LEU A 109 1.17 5.04 -10.49
N PRO A 110 2.11 4.64 -11.37
CA PRO A 110 1.86 4.69 -12.80
C PRO A 110 0.56 3.93 -13.09
N PRO A 111 -0.29 4.39 -14.01
CA PRO A 111 -1.61 3.80 -14.27
C PRO A 111 -1.54 2.29 -14.55
N ARG A 112 -0.41 1.80 -15.09
CA ARG A 112 -0.10 0.38 -15.24
C ARG A 112 -0.08 -0.39 -13.91
N ALA A 113 0.56 0.14 -12.88
CA ALA A 113 0.59 -0.49 -11.55
C ALA A 113 -0.82 -0.59 -10.93
N ALA A 114 -1.67 0.42 -11.14
CA ALA A 114 -3.06 0.41 -10.67
C ALA A 114 -3.90 -0.67 -11.38
N ALA A 115 -3.69 -0.89 -12.69
CA ALA A 115 -4.41 -1.91 -13.45
C ALA A 115 -4.11 -3.33 -12.93
N HIS A 116 -2.85 -3.62 -12.58
CA HIS A 116 -2.45 -4.92 -12.03
C HIS A 116 -3.13 -5.27 -10.69
N LEU A 117 -3.49 -4.26 -9.89
CA LEU A 117 -4.22 -4.47 -8.64
C LEU A 117 -5.72 -4.67 -8.84
N ARG A 118 -6.30 -4.09 -9.90
CA ARG A 118 -7.73 -4.15 -10.20
C ARG A 118 -8.12 -5.42 -10.97
N LEU A 119 -7.27 -5.87 -11.90
CA LEU A 119 -7.57 -6.99 -12.80
C LEU A 119 -7.98 -8.28 -12.04
N PRO A 120 -7.26 -8.72 -10.98
CA PRO A 120 -7.65 -9.91 -10.23
C PRO A 120 -8.99 -9.77 -9.51
N HIS A 121 -9.45 -8.55 -9.25
CA HIS A 121 -10.73 -8.35 -8.58
C HIS A 121 -11.91 -8.50 -9.55
N TYR A 122 -11.84 -7.89 -10.73
CA TYR A 122 -12.86 -8.08 -11.77
C TYR A 122 -12.92 -9.53 -12.23
N PHE A 123 -11.77 -10.17 -12.40
CA PHE A 123 -11.72 -11.58 -12.73
C PHE A 123 -12.34 -12.47 -11.64
N ALA A 124 -12.13 -12.14 -10.35
CA ALA A 124 -12.77 -12.88 -9.26
C ALA A 124 -14.31 -12.83 -9.30
N ALA A 125 -14.88 -11.74 -9.82
CA ALA A 125 -16.34 -11.60 -9.95
C ALA A 125 -16.89 -12.44 -11.10
N TRP A 126 -16.13 -12.58 -12.19
CA TRP A 126 -16.56 -13.31 -13.39
C TRP A 126 -16.13 -14.80 -13.40
N TYR A 127 -15.06 -15.16 -12.69
CA TYR A 127 -14.52 -16.52 -12.60
C TYR A 127 -14.56 -17.05 -11.15
N PRO A 128 -15.74 -17.50 -10.66
CA PRO A 128 -15.96 -17.87 -9.26
C PRO A 128 -15.44 -19.27 -8.91
N ARG A 129 -14.29 -19.69 -9.46
CA ARG A 129 -13.66 -20.97 -9.09
C ARG A 129 -13.15 -20.88 -7.65
N SER A 130 -13.77 -21.64 -6.74
CA SER A 130 -13.48 -21.62 -5.30
C SER A 130 -11.99 -21.83 -4.99
N GLY A 131 -11.35 -22.77 -5.69
CA GLY A 131 -9.91 -23.06 -5.55
C GLY A 131 -9.01 -21.86 -5.91
N TRP A 132 -9.31 -21.17 -7.01
CA TRP A 132 -8.55 -19.99 -7.43
C TRP A 132 -8.74 -18.83 -6.44
N LEU A 133 -9.98 -18.61 -5.97
CA LEU A 133 -10.28 -17.58 -4.97
C LEU A 133 -9.57 -17.84 -3.63
N ALA A 134 -9.57 -19.09 -3.17
CA ALA A 134 -8.87 -19.48 -1.94
C ALA A 134 -7.36 -19.23 -2.07
N LYS A 135 -6.75 -19.67 -3.18
CA LYS A 135 -5.33 -19.47 -3.49
C LYS A 135 -4.97 -17.98 -3.54
N ARG A 136 -5.77 -17.17 -4.25
CA ARG A 136 -5.59 -15.70 -4.31
C ARG A 136 -5.66 -15.06 -2.92
N ARG A 137 -6.64 -15.43 -2.09
CA ARG A 137 -6.78 -14.88 -0.73
C ARG A 137 -5.59 -15.26 0.15
N ALA A 138 -5.12 -16.50 0.08
CA ALA A 138 -3.96 -16.96 0.83
C ALA A 138 -2.70 -16.17 0.45
N VAL A 139 -2.44 -16.02 -0.84
CA VAL A 139 -1.29 -15.25 -1.35
C VAL A 139 -1.37 -13.78 -0.96
N LEU A 140 -2.54 -13.15 -1.09
CA LEU A 140 -2.73 -11.76 -0.68
C LEU A 140 -2.57 -11.57 0.83
N ALA A 141 -3.10 -12.48 1.64
CA ALA A 141 -2.98 -12.40 3.10
C ALA A 141 -1.51 -12.48 3.55
N GLU A 142 -0.76 -13.46 3.01
CA GLU A 142 0.67 -13.60 3.29
C GLU A 142 1.49 -12.41 2.75
N GLY A 143 1.17 -11.95 1.53
CA GLY A 143 1.80 -10.79 0.92
C GLY A 143 1.59 -9.52 1.73
N MET A 144 0.35 -9.22 2.15
CA MET A 144 0.05 -8.07 3.01
C MET A 144 0.77 -8.17 4.35
N ALA A 145 0.76 -9.34 5.00
CA ALA A 145 1.45 -9.53 6.28
C ALA A 145 2.96 -9.27 6.16
N ARG A 146 3.58 -9.68 5.04
CA ARG A 146 5.00 -9.40 4.74
C ARG A 146 5.24 -7.94 4.42
N SER A 147 4.39 -7.32 3.60
CA SER A 147 4.50 -5.89 3.29
C SER A 147 4.43 -5.07 4.56
N VAL A 148 3.47 -5.34 5.46
CA VAL A 148 3.36 -4.65 6.74
C VAL A 148 4.61 -4.85 7.60
N ARG A 149 5.09 -6.09 7.74
CA ARG A 149 6.34 -6.37 8.48
C ARG A 149 7.54 -5.64 7.88
N GLY A 150 7.66 -5.62 6.56
CA GLY A 150 8.73 -4.92 5.85
C GLY A 150 8.69 -3.41 6.11
N HIS A 151 7.51 -2.79 6.03
CA HIS A 151 7.34 -1.36 6.31
C HIS A 151 7.54 -1.00 7.79
N MET A 152 7.29 -1.94 8.71
CA MET A 152 7.61 -1.80 10.14
C MET A 152 9.08 -2.14 10.47
N GLY A 153 9.96 -2.20 9.46
CA GLY A 153 11.39 -2.44 9.66
C GLY A 153 11.74 -3.87 10.08
N MET A 154 10.85 -4.84 9.87
CA MET A 154 11.01 -6.25 10.29
C MET A 154 11.22 -6.43 11.80
N ARG A 155 10.78 -5.45 12.61
CA ARG A 155 10.85 -5.50 14.07
C ARG A 155 9.45 -5.73 14.62
N ARG A 156 9.34 -6.59 15.63
CA ARG A 156 8.15 -6.58 16.50
C ARG A 156 8.34 -5.41 17.45
N SER A 157 7.63 -4.29 17.24
CA SER A 157 7.67 -3.22 18.22
C SER A 157 6.90 -3.66 19.46
N ALA A 158 7.61 -4.08 20.50
CA ALA A 158 7.04 -4.17 21.84
C ALA A 158 6.77 -2.73 22.30
N PHE A 159 5.55 -2.44 22.75
CA PHE A 159 5.27 -1.16 23.39
C PHE A 159 6.09 -1.08 24.67
N ARG A 160 7.03 -0.15 24.71
CA ARG A 160 7.80 0.18 25.90
C ARG A 160 7.28 1.52 26.41
N PRO A 161 6.67 1.58 27.59
CA PRO A 161 6.43 2.85 28.25
C PRO A 161 7.76 3.62 28.26
N ARG A 162 7.77 4.87 27.79
CA ARG A 162 8.95 5.72 27.92
C ARG A 162 9.15 5.98 29.41
N THR A 163 9.96 5.16 30.07
CA THR A 163 10.32 5.34 31.48
C THR A 163 11.26 6.51 31.67
N ASP A 164 11.95 6.91 30.60
CA ASP A 164 12.94 7.99 30.61
C ASP A 164 12.27 9.36 30.45
N PHE A 165 11.13 9.57 31.11
CA PHE A 165 10.66 10.93 31.36
C PHE A 165 11.57 11.52 32.43
N ILE A 166 12.74 12.00 32.01
CA ILE A 166 13.60 12.82 32.85
C ILE A 166 12.80 14.10 33.11
N PRO A 167 12.34 14.36 34.35
CA PRO A 167 11.61 15.57 34.63
C PRO A 167 12.52 16.77 34.28
N PRO A 168 11.96 17.87 33.76
CA PRO A 168 12.73 18.99 33.23
C PRO A 168 13.75 19.58 34.21
N GLN A 169 13.55 19.37 35.52
CA GLN A 169 14.46 19.79 36.58
C GLN A 169 15.80 19.05 36.58
N THR A 170 15.84 17.77 36.20
CA THR A 170 17.10 16.99 36.17
C THR A 170 17.91 17.30 34.92
N ARG A 171 17.24 17.65 33.81
CA ARG A 171 17.89 18.04 32.54
C ARG A 171 18.74 19.31 32.67
N ALA A 172 18.22 20.32 33.38
CA ALA A 172 18.95 21.58 33.59
C ALA A 172 20.27 21.38 34.34
N GLN A 173 20.37 20.36 35.20
CA GLN A 173 21.56 20.07 36.00
C GLN A 173 22.60 19.22 35.24
N GLU A 174 22.17 18.45 34.24
CA GLU A 174 23.05 17.68 33.37
C GLU A 174 23.59 18.51 32.20
N ASP A 175 22.79 19.45 31.66
CA ASP A 175 23.20 20.36 30.59
C ASP A 175 24.29 21.34 31.04
N GLU A 176 24.32 21.74 32.33
CA GLU A 176 25.39 22.60 32.87
C GLU A 176 26.74 21.87 32.99
N LYS A 177 26.75 20.53 33.03
CA LYS A 177 27.97 19.73 33.07
C LYS A 177 28.43 19.21 31.70
N ARG A 178 27.58 19.25 30.68
CA ARG A 178 27.87 18.67 29.36
C ARG A 178 28.26 19.78 28.38
N GLY A 179 29.49 20.27 28.51
CA GLY A 179 30.07 21.24 27.58
C GLY A 179 30.05 20.73 26.13
N GLU A 180 29.57 21.60 25.22
CA GLU A 180 29.77 21.72 23.76
C GLU A 180 30.06 20.48 22.88
N GLY A 181 29.72 19.27 23.33
CA GLY A 181 29.74 18.07 22.50
C GLY A 181 28.40 17.94 21.79
N GLU A 182 28.41 18.06 20.46
CA GLU A 182 27.28 17.83 19.55
C GLU A 182 26.55 16.53 19.93
N VAL A 183 25.45 16.66 20.69
CA VAL A 183 24.61 15.52 21.08
C VAL A 183 23.72 15.21 19.89
N GLU A 184 24.22 14.37 18.97
CA GLU A 184 23.34 13.65 18.07
C GLU A 184 22.31 12.93 18.94
N GLY A 185 21.04 13.30 18.78
CA GLY A 185 19.90 12.73 19.50
C GLY A 185 19.68 11.28 19.09
N GLU A 186 20.57 10.41 19.54
CA GLU A 186 20.52 8.97 19.37
C GLU A 186 19.35 8.48 20.23
N GLY A 187 18.25 8.08 19.57
CA GLY A 187 17.10 7.52 20.26
C GLY A 187 17.57 6.37 21.15
N GLY A 188 17.26 6.46 22.46
CA GLY A 188 17.87 5.66 23.51
C GLY A 188 18.24 4.23 23.11
N GLU A 189 19.51 3.88 23.33
CA GLU A 189 20.06 2.57 23.01
C GLU A 189 19.18 1.45 23.56
N LEU A 190 18.77 0.53 22.69
CA LEU A 190 18.01 -0.64 23.09
C LEU A 190 18.87 -1.49 24.01
N ALA A 191 18.31 -1.95 25.14
CA ALA A 191 19.02 -2.84 26.05
C ALA A 191 19.64 -4.04 25.29
N PRO A 192 20.89 -4.43 25.60
CA PRO A 192 21.56 -5.53 24.91
C PRO A 192 20.73 -6.81 24.99
N GLY A 193 20.57 -7.51 23.85
CA GLY A 193 19.75 -8.73 23.71
C GLY A 193 18.31 -8.51 23.24
N VAL A 194 17.77 -7.30 23.32
CA VAL A 194 16.42 -7.00 22.81
C VAL A 194 16.35 -7.05 21.29
N VAL A 195 17.37 -6.50 20.64
CA VAL A 195 17.44 -6.39 19.18
C VAL A 195 17.35 -7.77 18.54
N GLU A 196 17.97 -8.78 19.17
CA GLU A 196 17.99 -10.16 18.68
C GLU A 196 16.65 -10.88 18.88
N VAL A 197 15.95 -10.61 20.00
CA VAL A 197 14.64 -11.19 20.30
C VAL A 197 13.53 -10.57 19.45
N GLU A 198 13.63 -9.27 19.14
CA GLU A 198 12.60 -8.55 18.36
C GLU A 198 12.85 -8.59 16.83
N ALA A 199 14.05 -8.99 16.39
CA ALA A 199 14.38 -9.15 14.98
C ALA A 199 13.60 -10.34 14.37
N VAL A 200 12.72 -10.03 13.42
CA VAL A 200 12.08 -11.08 12.62
C VAL A 200 13.08 -11.55 11.56
N ALA A 201 13.58 -12.78 11.72
CA ALA A 201 14.45 -13.42 10.74
C ALA A 201 13.78 -13.37 9.34
N ARG A 202 14.53 -12.89 8.34
CA ARG A 202 14.08 -12.92 6.95
C ARG A 202 13.99 -14.38 6.52
N ASP A 203 12.80 -14.79 6.08
CA ASP A 203 12.55 -16.10 5.49
C ASP A 203 12.48 -15.96 3.95
N PRO A 204 13.64 -16.09 3.25
CA PRO A 204 13.70 -15.98 1.79
C PRO A 204 13.00 -17.16 1.11
N ALA A 205 13.00 -18.35 1.72
CA ALA A 205 12.39 -19.55 1.14
C ALA A 205 10.88 -19.36 1.00
N ARG A 206 10.21 -18.91 2.06
CA ARG A 206 8.77 -18.62 2.00
C ARG A 206 8.45 -17.39 1.13
N ALA A 207 9.40 -16.46 0.95
CA ALA A 207 9.25 -15.37 -0.03
C ALA A 207 9.21 -15.90 -1.47
N GLN A 208 10.10 -16.83 -1.80
CA GLN A 208 10.12 -17.49 -3.11
C GLN A 208 8.88 -18.35 -3.33
N LEU A 209 8.39 -19.06 -2.31
CA LEU A 209 7.12 -19.79 -2.39
C LEU A 209 5.94 -18.85 -2.68
N LEU A 210 5.89 -17.70 -2.01
CA LEU A 210 4.85 -16.71 -2.25
C LEU A 210 4.87 -16.18 -3.69
N THR A 211 6.05 -15.87 -4.23
CA THR A 211 6.16 -15.38 -5.62
C THR A 211 5.80 -16.46 -6.63
N ARG A 212 6.11 -17.73 -6.36
CA ARG A 212 5.65 -18.87 -7.17
C ARG A 212 4.13 -19.00 -7.14
N GLN A 213 3.52 -19.01 -5.95
CA GLN A 213 2.06 -19.09 -5.82
C GLN A 213 1.35 -17.91 -6.48
N TRP A 214 1.90 -16.70 -6.38
CA TRP A 214 1.38 -15.52 -7.07
C TRP A 214 1.46 -15.66 -8.59
N ARG A 215 2.59 -16.15 -9.11
CA ARG A 215 2.76 -16.43 -10.55
C ARG A 215 1.75 -17.45 -11.04
N GLU A 216 1.46 -18.50 -10.29
CA GLU A 216 0.44 -19.48 -10.66
C GLU A 216 -0.97 -18.87 -10.71
N VAL A 217 -1.34 -18.05 -9.71
CA VAL A 217 -2.62 -17.33 -9.70
C VAL A 217 -2.76 -16.41 -10.93
N LEU A 218 -1.67 -15.71 -11.29
CA LEU A 218 -1.62 -14.85 -12.48
C LEU A 218 -1.62 -15.66 -13.78
N ALA A 219 -0.94 -16.80 -13.84
CA ALA A 219 -0.93 -17.67 -15.02
C ALA A 219 -2.32 -18.26 -15.27
N GLU A 220 -3.03 -18.71 -14.25
CA GLU A 220 -4.43 -19.15 -14.36
C GLU A 220 -5.34 -18.01 -14.85
N LEU A 221 -5.18 -16.81 -14.29
CA LEU A 221 -5.91 -15.61 -14.70
C LEU A 221 -5.70 -15.30 -16.20
N VAL A 222 -4.44 -15.25 -16.65
CA VAL A 222 -4.10 -14.97 -18.04
C VAL A 222 -4.59 -16.10 -18.95
N GLY A 223 -4.37 -17.36 -18.57
CA GLY A 223 -4.79 -18.53 -19.34
C GLY A 223 -6.31 -18.55 -19.59
N VAL A 224 -7.11 -18.37 -18.54
CA VAL A 224 -8.58 -18.31 -18.68
C VAL A 224 -9.01 -17.12 -19.53
N SER A 225 -8.37 -15.96 -19.35
CA SER A 225 -8.69 -14.75 -20.15
C SER A 225 -8.39 -14.96 -21.64
N VAL A 226 -7.27 -15.61 -21.97
CA VAL A 226 -6.91 -15.94 -23.36
C VAL A 226 -7.90 -16.94 -23.96
N VAL A 227 -8.22 -18.03 -23.23
CA VAL A 227 -9.18 -19.04 -23.71
C VAL A 227 -10.54 -18.42 -24.01
N VAL A 228 -11.06 -17.58 -23.11
CA VAL A 228 -12.35 -16.91 -23.35
C VAL A 228 -12.25 -15.87 -24.45
N GLY A 229 -11.15 -15.12 -24.56
CA GLY A 229 -10.91 -14.22 -25.68
C GLY A 229 -10.95 -14.95 -27.04
N VAL A 230 -10.32 -16.13 -27.12
CA VAL A 230 -10.35 -16.98 -28.32
C VAL A 230 -11.76 -17.47 -28.61
N LEU A 231 -12.48 -17.98 -27.61
CA LEU A 231 -13.86 -18.46 -27.79
C LEU A 231 -14.81 -17.35 -28.29
N VAL A 232 -14.74 -16.16 -27.68
CA VAL A 232 -15.52 -14.99 -28.11
C VAL A 232 -15.19 -14.59 -29.55
N SER A 233 -13.90 -14.61 -29.91
CA SER A 233 -13.45 -14.27 -31.27
C SER A 233 -13.96 -15.28 -32.31
N VAL A 234 -13.92 -16.58 -31.99
CA VAL A 234 -14.44 -17.65 -32.84
C VAL A 234 -15.96 -17.49 -33.01
N LEU A 235 -16.71 -17.28 -31.92
CA LEU A 235 -18.16 -17.06 -31.99
C LEU A 235 -18.51 -15.81 -32.81
N ALA A 236 -17.78 -14.71 -32.62
CA ALA A 236 -17.96 -13.49 -33.41
C ALA A 236 -17.72 -13.76 -34.90
N TYR A 237 -16.65 -14.47 -35.25
CA TYR A 237 -16.36 -14.85 -36.63
C TYR A 237 -17.47 -15.71 -37.26
N TRP A 238 -17.93 -16.75 -36.55
CA TRP A 238 -19.04 -17.58 -37.03
C TRP A 238 -20.33 -16.79 -37.20
N SER A 239 -20.66 -15.90 -36.25
CA SER A 239 -21.85 -15.05 -36.32
C SER A 239 -21.81 -14.11 -37.53
N ALA A 240 -20.66 -13.49 -37.80
CA ALA A 240 -20.46 -12.63 -38.96
C ALA A 240 -20.58 -13.42 -40.27
N LYS A 241 -20.00 -14.64 -40.31
CA LYS A 241 -20.09 -15.52 -41.48
C LYS A 241 -21.53 -15.94 -41.77
N CYS A 242 -22.30 -16.31 -40.75
CA CYS A 242 -23.72 -16.65 -40.90
C CYS A 242 -24.54 -15.44 -41.36
N ALA A 243 -24.30 -14.25 -40.80
CA ALA A 243 -24.98 -13.04 -41.23
C ALA A 243 -24.73 -12.73 -42.71
N MET A 244 -23.47 -12.85 -43.16
CA MET A 244 -23.11 -12.65 -44.57
C MET A 244 -23.73 -13.68 -45.51
N ALA A 245 -23.87 -14.94 -45.07
CA ALA A 245 -24.55 -15.97 -45.86
C ALA A 245 -26.04 -15.62 -46.03
N ILE A 246 -26.71 -15.25 -44.96
CA ILE A 246 -28.14 -14.86 -44.98
C ILE A 246 -28.34 -13.63 -45.88
N THR A 247 -27.52 -12.58 -45.74
CA THR A 247 -27.65 -11.38 -46.58
C THR A 247 -27.38 -11.67 -48.06
N SER A 248 -26.46 -12.60 -48.36
CA SER A 248 -26.21 -13.01 -49.74
C SER A 248 -27.40 -13.74 -50.37
N GLU A 249 -28.10 -14.59 -49.62
CA GLU A 249 -29.32 -15.27 -50.10
C GLU A 249 -30.46 -14.27 -50.34
N PHE A 250 -30.66 -13.32 -49.42
CA PHE A 250 -31.66 -12.25 -49.60
C PHE A 250 -31.36 -11.38 -50.81
N LEU A 251 -30.09 -11.01 -51.03
CA LEU A 251 -29.69 -10.21 -52.19
C LEU A 251 -29.94 -10.98 -53.50
N HIS A 252 -29.63 -12.28 -53.52
CA HIS A 252 -29.90 -13.13 -54.67
C HIS A 252 -31.39 -13.30 -54.96
N GLN A 253 -32.23 -13.38 -53.93
CA GLN A 253 -33.70 -13.42 -54.10
C GLN A 253 -34.23 -12.09 -54.65
N TYR A 254 -33.80 -10.96 -54.09
CA TYR A 254 -34.22 -9.62 -54.53
C TYR A 254 -33.84 -9.34 -55.98
N LEU A 255 -32.66 -9.79 -56.43
CA LEU A 255 -32.22 -9.64 -57.82
C LEU A 255 -32.93 -10.58 -58.79
N ARG A 256 -33.59 -11.64 -58.30
CA ARG A 256 -34.25 -12.65 -59.14
C ARG A 256 -35.74 -12.34 -59.37
N GLU A 257 -36.38 -11.47 -58.58
CA GLU A 257 -37.74 -11.02 -58.88
C GLU A 257 -37.72 -10.06 -60.09
N PRO A 258 -38.22 -10.48 -61.27
CA PRO A 258 -38.35 -9.58 -62.40
C PRO A 258 -39.40 -8.52 -62.05
N GLN A 259 -39.11 -7.24 -62.33
CA GLN A 259 -40.11 -6.17 -62.24
C GLN A 259 -41.26 -6.49 -63.20
N ALA A 260 -42.34 -7.01 -62.65
CA ALA A 260 -43.62 -7.18 -63.33
C ALA A 260 -44.41 -5.87 -63.31
#